data_AF-A0AAJ4ASN2-F1
#
_entry.id   AF-A0AAJ4ASN2-F1
#
_cell.length_a   1.000
_cell.length_b   1.000
_cell.length_c   1.000
_cell.angle_alpha   90.00
_cell.angle_beta   90.00
_cell.angle_gamma   90.00
#
_symmetry.space_group_name_H-M   'P 1'
#
loop_
_entity.id
_entity.type
_entity.pdbx_description
1 polymer ?
#
loop_
_entity_poly.entity_id
_entity_poly.type
_entity_poly.pdbx_seq_one_letter_code
_entity_poly.pdbx_strand_id
1 'polypeptide(L)'
;MPAIADITDSYNKTTSAKKIAWMDKGKNAVKQRLKDPNSAEFRNVYFHRGSDNIPVTCGEVNSKNSFGGYGGFQKFVSGGTLELSILQNEVSDFSVTWKQLCQ
;
A
#
# COMPACT_ATOMS: atom_id res chain seq x y z
N MET A 1 -7.17 1.59 46.91
CA MET A 1 -6.31 0.69 46.11
C MET A 1 -6.69 0.87 44.65
N PRO A 2 -5.88 1.54 43.81
CA PRO A 2 -6.16 1.62 42.38
C PRO A 2 -5.46 0.48 41.63
N ALA A 3 -6.19 -0.11 40.69
CA ALA A 3 -5.75 -1.18 39.81
C ALA A 3 -4.74 -0.67 38.77
N ILE A 4 -3.73 -1.50 38.51
CA ILE A 4 -2.76 -1.38 37.42
C ILE A 4 -3.47 -1.61 36.07
N ALA A 5 -3.92 -0.52 35.44
CA ALA A 5 -4.44 -0.55 34.07
C ALA A 5 -3.27 -0.42 33.07
N ASP A 6 -3.01 -1.54 32.39
CA ASP A 6 -2.46 -1.70 31.03
C ASP A 6 -1.32 -0.78 30.55
N ILE A 7 -0.09 -1.21 30.84
CA ILE A 7 1.16 -0.70 30.22
C ILE A 7 1.30 -1.15 28.74
N THR A 8 0.39 -1.99 28.22
CA THR A 8 0.46 -2.57 26.86
C THR A 8 -0.26 -1.75 25.76
N ASP A 9 -1.12 -0.77 26.09
CA ASP A 9 -1.89 -0.01 25.08
C ASP A 9 -1.05 1.06 24.33
N SER A 10 0.07 1.50 24.90
CA SER A 10 0.92 2.54 24.30
C SER A 10 1.86 2.01 23.21
N TYR A 11 2.19 0.72 23.20
CA TYR A 11 3.10 0.11 22.23
C TYR A 11 2.41 -0.19 20.87
N ASN A 12 1.09 -0.37 20.86
CA ASN A 12 0.31 -0.72 19.67
C ASN A 12 -0.30 0.47 18.90
N LYS A 13 -0.47 1.64 19.52
CA LYS A 13 -0.97 2.84 18.83
C LYS A 13 0.06 3.45 17.87
N THR A 14 1.31 3.58 18.32
CA THR A 14 2.36 4.23 17.51
C THR A 14 2.80 3.38 16.31
N THR A 15 2.80 2.05 16.47
CA THR A 15 3.08 1.11 15.37
C THR A 15 1.97 1.14 14.32
N SER A 16 0.72 1.26 14.74
CA SER A 16 -0.43 1.40 13.82
C SER A 16 -0.42 2.75 13.11
N ALA A 17 -0.14 3.86 13.82
CA ALA A 17 -0.03 5.18 13.20
C ALA A 17 1.10 5.25 12.17
N LYS A 18 2.28 4.68 12.47
CA LYS A 18 3.40 4.59 11.51
C LYS A 18 3.06 3.72 10.31
N LYS A 19 2.39 2.57 10.52
CA LYS A 19 1.92 1.70 9.43
C LYS A 19 0.87 2.40 8.55
N ILE A 20 -0.10 3.08 9.17
CA ILE A 20 -1.13 3.86 8.45
C ILE A 20 -0.50 4.98 7.65
N ALA A 21 0.43 5.75 8.24
CA ALA A 21 1.15 6.80 7.52
C ALA A 21 1.96 6.24 6.35
N TRP A 22 2.57 5.04 6.51
CA TRP A 22 3.26 4.37 5.43
C TRP A 22 2.32 3.93 4.31
N MET A 23 1.19 3.33 4.67
CA MET A 23 0.16 2.92 3.72
C MET A 23 -0.42 4.12 2.97
N ASP A 24 -0.62 5.25 3.65
CA ASP A 24 -1.12 6.48 3.03
C ASP A 24 -0.10 7.05 2.04
N LYS A 25 1.19 7.11 2.41
CA LYS A 25 2.26 7.47 1.48
C LYS A 25 2.28 6.54 0.27
N GLY A 26 2.13 5.24 0.48
CA GLY A 26 2.11 4.28 -0.60
C GLY A 26 0.93 4.47 -1.55
N LYS A 27 -0.28 4.68 -1.00
CA LYS A 27 -1.47 5.02 -1.79
C LYS A 27 -1.29 6.31 -2.56
N ASN A 28 -0.73 7.35 -1.95
CA ASN A 28 -0.50 8.64 -2.61
C ASN A 28 0.50 8.53 -3.75
N ALA A 29 1.59 7.78 -3.56
CA ALA A 29 2.55 7.51 -4.62
C ALA A 29 1.91 6.73 -5.78
N VAL A 30 1.09 5.72 -5.46
CA VAL A 30 0.35 4.96 -6.48
C VAL A 30 -0.64 5.84 -7.22
N LYS A 31 -1.42 6.69 -6.52
CA LYS A 31 -2.36 7.64 -7.15
C LYS A 31 -1.68 8.49 -8.21
N GLN A 32 -0.50 9.03 -7.90
CA GLN A 32 0.26 9.88 -8.83
C GLN A 32 0.75 9.15 -10.09
N ARG A 33 0.84 7.81 -10.07
CA ARG A 33 1.16 6.98 -11.25
C ARG A 33 -0.08 6.64 -12.09
N LEU A 34 -1.28 6.73 -11.50
CA LEU A 34 -2.53 6.45 -12.22
C LEU A 34 -2.86 7.56 -13.22
N LYS A 35 -3.61 7.20 -14.26
CA LYS A 35 -4.10 8.18 -15.25
C LYS A 35 -5.10 9.16 -14.66
N ASP A 36 -5.97 8.69 -13.76
CA ASP A 36 -6.90 9.51 -13.01
C ASP A 36 -6.72 9.26 -11.50
N PRO A 37 -5.94 10.11 -10.80
CA PRO A 37 -5.70 9.97 -9.36
C PRO A 37 -6.96 10.19 -8.52
N ASN A 38 -7.95 10.94 -9.02
CA ASN A 38 -9.16 11.28 -8.27
C ASN A 38 -10.18 10.13 -8.28
N SER A 39 -10.19 9.33 -9.35
CA SER A 39 -11.04 8.14 -9.46
C SER A 39 -10.37 6.87 -8.92
N ALA A 40 -9.29 7.00 -8.15
CA ALA A 40 -8.52 5.87 -7.64
C ALA A 40 -9.20 5.18 -6.45
N GLU A 41 -9.66 3.96 -6.66
CA GLU A 41 -10.28 3.10 -5.65
C GLU A 41 -9.29 2.04 -5.19
N PHE A 42 -9.02 2.01 -3.88
CA PHE A 42 -8.10 1.08 -3.28
C PHE A 42 -8.84 0.03 -2.45
N ARG A 43 -8.46 -1.25 -2.59
CA ARG A 43 -9.00 -2.35 -1.78
C ARG A 43 -7.90 -3.33 -1.37
N ASN A 44 -8.16 -4.12 -0.33
CA ASN A 44 -7.22 -5.10 0.20
C ASN A 44 -5.82 -4.51 0.45
N VAL A 45 -5.75 -3.27 0.96
CA VAL A 45 -4.46 -2.60 1.19
C VAL A 45 -3.95 -2.97 2.57
N TYR A 46 -2.73 -3.50 2.60
CA TYR A 46 -2.05 -3.89 3.83
C TYR A 46 -0.58 -3.47 3.79
N PHE A 47 -0.03 -3.30 4.98
CA PHE A 47 1.38 -3.06 5.19
C PHE A 47 2.11 -4.40 5.33
N HIS A 48 3.19 -4.59 4.58
CA HIS A 48 4.07 -5.74 4.70
C HIS A 48 5.53 -5.29 4.84
N ARG A 49 6.31 -6.09 5.56
CA ARG A 49 7.78 -5.96 5.62
C ARG A 49 8.33 -7.31 5.24
N GLY A 50 8.75 -7.43 3.98
CA GLY A 50 9.33 -8.66 3.45
C GLY A 50 10.73 -8.93 4.02
N SER A 51 11.39 -9.95 3.47
CA SER A 51 12.69 -10.45 3.95
C SER A 51 13.80 -9.40 3.98
N ASP A 52 13.76 -8.39 3.10
CA ASP A 52 14.75 -7.32 3.06
C ASP A 52 14.51 -6.22 4.11
N ASN A 53 13.53 -6.41 4.99
CA ASN A 53 13.10 -5.44 6.01
C ASN A 53 12.62 -4.10 5.42
N ILE A 54 12.37 -4.07 4.11
CA ILE A 54 11.87 -2.91 3.38
C ILE A 54 10.35 -2.79 3.64
N PRO A 55 9.89 -1.68 4.25
CA PRO A 55 8.47 -1.44 4.45
C PRO A 55 7.77 -1.18 3.10
N VAL A 56 6.79 -2.00 2.78
CA VAL A 56 5.99 -1.86 1.55
C VAL A 56 4.50 -1.89 1.86
N THR A 57 3.73 -1.26 0.99
CA THR A 57 2.28 -1.23 0.98
C THR A 57 1.81 -2.00 -0.23
N CYS A 58 1.07 -3.06 0.01
CA CYS A 58 0.57 -3.94 -1.02
C CYS A 58 -0.96 -3.84 -1.05
N GLY A 59 -1.55 -3.95 -2.23
CA GLY A 59 -2.99 -4.00 -2.36
C GLY A 59 -3.45 -3.99 -3.80
N GLU A 60 -4.72 -3.66 -4.00
CA GLU A 60 -5.31 -3.53 -5.33
C GLU A 60 -5.84 -2.11 -5.52
N VAL A 61 -5.69 -1.60 -6.74
CA VAL A 61 -6.15 -0.28 -7.14
C VAL A 61 -6.91 -0.37 -8.46
N ASN A 62 -7.99 0.39 -8.57
CA ASN A 62 -8.73 0.58 -9.80
C ASN A 62 -8.85 2.07 -10.07
N SER A 63 -8.66 2.50 -11.31
CA SER A 63 -8.80 3.92 -11.69
C SER A 63 -9.34 4.04 -13.09
N LYS A 64 -9.99 5.17 -13.39
CA LYS A 64 -10.39 5.48 -14.76
C LYS A 64 -9.17 5.62 -15.66
N ASN A 65 -9.27 5.01 -16.84
CA ASN A 65 -8.31 5.22 -17.92
C ASN A 65 -8.65 6.49 -18.71
N SER A 66 -7.80 6.86 -19.66
CA SER A 66 -8.01 8.03 -20.53
C SER A 66 -9.25 7.92 -21.43
N PHE A 67 -9.90 6.76 -21.49
CA PHE A 67 -11.13 6.51 -22.23
C PHE A 67 -12.39 6.60 -21.35
N GLY A 68 -12.25 6.99 -20.08
CA GLY A 68 -13.35 7.18 -19.15
C GLY A 68 -13.91 5.89 -18.52
N GLY A 69 -13.30 4.74 -18.80
CA GLY A 69 -13.70 3.44 -18.26
C GLY A 69 -12.78 2.92 -17.16
N TYR A 70 -13.27 1.99 -16.36
CA TYR A 70 -12.47 1.23 -15.39
C TYR A 70 -11.98 -0.08 -16.02
N GLY A 71 -10.67 -0.31 -15.99
CA GLY A 71 -10.06 -1.55 -16.50
C GLY A 71 -10.16 -2.73 -15.54
N GLY A 72 -10.64 -2.50 -14.32
CA GLY A 72 -10.66 -3.49 -13.24
C GLY A 72 -9.55 -3.25 -12.21
N PHE A 73 -9.64 -3.97 -11.10
CA PHE A 73 -8.66 -3.89 -10.02
C PHE A 73 -7.36 -4.56 -10.45
N GLN A 74 -6.27 -3.79 -10.41
CA GLN A 74 -4.92 -4.27 -10.62
C GLN A 74 -4.15 -4.25 -9.30
N LYS A 75 -3.19 -5.16 -9.14
CA LYS A 75 -2.35 -5.17 -7.95
C LYS A 75 -1.29 -4.06 -8.01
N PHE A 76 -0.91 -3.55 -6.85
CA PHE A 76 0.16 -2.56 -6.71
C PHE A 76 1.05 -2.87 -5.51
N VAL A 77 2.32 -2.50 -5.62
CA VAL A 77 3.29 -2.51 -4.51
C VAL A 77 3.88 -1.13 -4.39
N SER A 78 3.96 -0.58 -3.17
CA SER A 78 4.54 0.73 -2.94
C SER A 78 5.41 0.79 -1.69
N GLY A 79 6.68 1.12 -1.86
CA GLY A 79 7.62 1.45 -0.79
C GLY A 79 7.46 2.86 -0.21
N GLY A 80 6.32 3.53 -0.41
CA GLY A 80 6.05 4.86 0.15
C GLY A 80 6.66 6.05 -0.63
N THR A 81 7.30 5.78 -1.77
CA THR A 81 7.80 6.79 -2.72
C THR A 81 7.36 6.43 -4.14
N LEU A 82 7.42 7.40 -5.07
CA LEU A 82 7.05 7.19 -6.47
C LEU A 82 7.92 6.15 -7.16
N GLU A 83 9.23 6.20 -6.93
CA GLU A 83 10.20 5.28 -7.54
C GLU A 83 10.03 3.85 -7.04
N LEU A 84 9.62 3.68 -5.79
CA LEU A 84 9.34 2.38 -5.18
C LEU A 84 7.88 1.95 -5.31
N SER A 85 7.12 2.61 -6.19
CA SER A 85 5.72 2.25 -6.49
C SER A 85 5.62 1.60 -7.86
N ILE A 86 5.13 0.38 -7.88
CA ILE A 86 5.02 -0.47 -9.07
C ILE A 86 3.58 -0.92 -9.20
N LEU A 87 3.02 -0.72 -10.40
CA LEU A 87 1.71 -1.21 -10.78
C LEU A 87 1.86 -2.50 -11.57
N GLN A 88 0.91 -3.43 -11.41
CA GLN A 88 0.88 -4.68 -12.16
C GLN A 88 0.92 -4.49 -13.67
N ASN A 89 0.29 -3.42 -14.18
CA ASN A 89 0.25 -3.15 -15.62
C ASN A 89 1.49 -2.41 -16.16
N GLU A 90 2.43 -2.00 -15.29
CA GLU A 90 3.66 -1.31 -15.69
C GLU A 90 4.85 -2.27 -15.87
N VAL A 91 4.78 -3.49 -15.31
CA VAL A 91 5.89 -4.46 -15.35
C VAL A 91 5.38 -5.86 -15.70
N SER A 92 6.09 -6.56 -16.58
CA SER A 92 5.77 -7.94 -17.00
C SER A 92 5.85 -8.95 -15.84
N ASP A 93 6.84 -8.78 -14.97
CA ASP A 93 7.20 -9.76 -13.94
C ASP A 93 6.65 -9.40 -12.55
N PHE A 94 5.56 -8.63 -12.51
CA PHE A 94 4.94 -8.17 -11.26
C PHE A 94 4.67 -9.30 -10.27
N SER A 95 4.31 -10.48 -10.78
CA SER A 95 3.99 -11.65 -9.93
C SER A 95 5.18 -12.10 -9.06
N VAL A 96 6.41 -11.92 -9.53
CA VAL A 96 7.64 -12.25 -8.77
C VAL A 96 7.84 -11.21 -7.67
N THR A 97 7.78 -9.92 -8.02
CA THR A 97 7.91 -8.81 -7.08
C THR A 97 6.86 -8.88 -5.97
N TRP A 98 5.60 -9.18 -6.33
CA TRP A 98 4.52 -9.37 -5.37
C TRP A 98 4.82 -10.51 -4.39
N LYS A 99 5.32 -11.65 -4.88
CA LYS A 99 5.66 -12.79 -4.01
C LYS A 99 6.83 -12.49 -3.07
N GLN A 100 7.78 -11.64 -3.48
CA GLN A 100 8.93 -11.30 -2.66
C GLN A 100 8.62 -10.23 -1.60
N LEU A 101 7.72 -9.30 -1.93
CA LEU A 101 7.47 -8.12 -1.11
C LEU A 101 6.14 -8.16 -0.35
N CYS A 102 5.14 -8.89 -0.84
CA CYS A 102 3.76 -8.83 -0.36
C CYS A 102 3.21 -10.16 0.16
N GLN A 103 3.97 -11.25 0.06
CA GLN A 103 3.60 -12.60 0.47
C GLN A 103 4.72 -13.18 1.33
#